data_AF-R7UQS4-F1
#
_entry.id   AF-R7UQS4-F1
#
_cell.length_a   1.000
_cell.length_b   1.000
_cell.length_c   1.000
_cell.angle_alpha   90.00
_cell.angle_beta   90.00
_cell.angle_gamma   90.00
#
_symmetry.space_group_name_H-M   'P 1'
#
loop_
_entity.id
_entity.type
_entity.pdbx_description
1 polymer ?
#
loop_
_entity_poly.entity_id
_entity_poly.type
_entity_poly.pdbx_seq_one_letter_code
_entity_poly.pdbx_strand_id
1 'polypeptide(L)'
;MADWQNRLTDHFERQEARTALLDEADKVSPCDGQDPGSVKQFLRELELLALEHRVLVFDKRARGSMLRTGMRWIQGHQDNPDWMAFKTHLLNSFVSADANNARRIDLQRCTRQPGESLLSYNRRFCELAEDAYPGGRNAEQVELLVRLYATGLKDRTLAEKIITPGKPNTLEQAQQRVAATEQKADNMVWLGYEAME
;
A
#
# COMPACT_ATOMS: atom_id res chain seq x y z
N MET A 1 23.84 -45.27 -15.55
CA MET A 1 24.57 -44.20 -14.84
C MET A 1 23.87 -42.84 -14.83
N ALA A 2 22.74 -42.62 -15.53
CA ALA A 2 22.08 -41.31 -15.60
C ALA A 2 21.16 -40.98 -14.39
N ASP A 3 20.71 -41.99 -13.66
CA ASP A 3 19.62 -41.83 -12.67
C ASP A 3 20.07 -41.21 -11.32
N TRP A 4 21.36 -41.32 -10.97
CA TRP A 4 21.89 -40.68 -9.75
C TRP A 4 22.29 -39.22 -10.01
N GLN A 5 22.72 -38.89 -11.23
CA GLN A 5 23.00 -37.51 -11.64
C GLN A 5 21.72 -36.68 -11.66
N ASN A 6 20.65 -37.20 -12.25
CA ASN A 6 19.34 -36.53 -12.25
C ASN A 6 18.80 -36.30 -10.82
N ARG A 7 18.99 -37.29 -9.92
CA ARG A 7 18.59 -37.16 -8.51
C ARG A 7 19.42 -36.13 -7.74
N LEU A 8 20.71 -36.00 -8.04
CA LEU A 8 21.56 -34.96 -7.44
C LEU A 8 21.19 -33.58 -7.96
N THR A 9 20.96 -33.42 -9.27
CA THR A 9 20.54 -32.15 -9.87
C THR A 9 19.20 -31.68 -9.30
N ASP A 10 18.19 -32.55 -9.26
CA ASP A 10 16.89 -32.24 -8.63
C ASP A 10 17.03 -31.90 -7.14
N HIS A 11 17.95 -32.55 -6.41
CA HIS A 11 18.23 -32.20 -5.02
C HIS A 11 18.82 -30.79 -4.88
N PHE A 12 19.80 -30.43 -5.71
CA PHE A 12 20.42 -29.10 -5.69
C PHE A 12 19.43 -28.01 -6.11
N GLU A 13 18.64 -28.23 -7.16
CA GLU A 13 17.60 -27.29 -7.63
C GLU A 13 16.55 -27.04 -6.54
N ARG A 14 16.09 -28.09 -5.85
CA ARG A 14 15.17 -27.94 -4.71
C ARG A 14 15.79 -27.20 -3.54
N GLN A 15 17.09 -27.40 -3.30
CA GLN A 15 17.80 -26.74 -2.22
C GLN A 15 17.99 -25.27 -2.51
N GLU A 16 18.32 -24.92 -3.76
CA GLU A 16 18.43 -23.54 -4.24
C GLU A 16 17.09 -22.80 -4.21
N ALA A 17 16.02 -23.46 -4.68
CA ALA A 17 14.65 -22.92 -4.59
C ALA A 17 14.22 -22.71 -3.12
N ARG A 18 14.60 -23.63 -2.22
CA ARG A 18 14.34 -23.49 -0.79
C ARG A 18 15.10 -22.33 -0.17
N THR A 19 16.38 -22.12 -0.53
CA THR A 19 17.16 -20.98 -0.02
C THR A 19 16.60 -19.65 -0.52
N ALA A 20 16.26 -19.56 -1.81
CA ALA A 20 15.64 -18.35 -2.38
C ALA A 20 14.32 -18.02 -1.67
N LEU A 21 13.48 -19.02 -1.38
CA LEU A 21 12.24 -18.83 -0.63
C LEU A 21 12.50 -18.35 0.81
N LEU A 22 13.55 -18.85 1.46
CA LEU A 22 13.91 -18.41 2.82
C LEU A 22 14.37 -16.95 2.82
N ASP A 23 15.19 -16.55 1.85
CA ASP A 23 15.65 -15.17 1.70
C ASP A 23 14.47 -14.22 1.46
N GLU A 24 13.50 -14.59 0.61
CA GLU A 24 12.27 -13.80 0.43
C GLU A 24 11.42 -13.77 1.70
N ALA A 25 11.35 -14.87 2.45
CA ALA A 25 10.59 -14.94 3.68
C ALA A 25 11.18 -14.07 4.80
N ASP A 26 12.50 -13.91 4.84
CA ASP A 26 13.17 -13.08 5.84
C ASP A 26 12.97 -11.58 5.63
N LYS A 27 12.58 -11.16 4.41
CA LYS A 27 12.18 -9.78 4.12
C LYS A 27 10.79 -9.42 4.66
N VAL A 28 9.99 -10.40 5.05
CA VAL A 28 8.61 -10.21 5.50
C VAL A 28 8.50 -10.42 7.00
N SER A 29 7.98 -9.45 7.74
CA SER A 29 7.81 -9.55 9.19
C SER A 29 6.76 -10.61 9.55
N PRO A 30 6.91 -11.41 10.62
CA PRO A 30 5.88 -12.36 11.04
C PRO A 30 4.59 -11.64 11.47
N CYS A 31 3.43 -12.24 11.22
CA CYS A 31 2.12 -11.66 11.55
C CYS A 31 1.15 -12.71 12.12
N ASP A 32 0.54 -12.42 13.27
CA ASP A 32 -0.42 -13.30 13.95
C ASP A 32 -1.90 -12.91 13.78
N GLY A 33 -2.14 -11.72 13.24
CA GLY A 33 -3.47 -11.17 12.97
C GLY A 33 -4.09 -10.39 14.12
N GLN A 34 -3.37 -10.11 15.21
CA GLN A 34 -3.92 -9.40 16.37
C GLN A 34 -4.05 -7.89 16.15
N ASP A 35 -3.05 -7.27 15.51
CA ASP A 35 -3.04 -5.85 15.20
C ASP A 35 -3.41 -5.57 13.73
N PRO A 36 -4.48 -4.81 13.45
CA PRO A 36 -4.88 -4.47 12.09
C PRO A 36 -3.81 -3.73 11.28
N GLY A 37 -2.93 -2.96 11.93
CA GLY A 37 -1.80 -2.30 11.25
C GLY A 37 -0.76 -3.28 10.75
N SER A 38 -0.37 -4.21 11.62
CA SER A 38 0.55 -5.30 11.33
C SER A 38 0.01 -6.20 10.22
N VAL A 39 -1.29 -6.48 10.20
CA VAL A 39 -1.95 -7.23 9.11
C VAL A 39 -1.80 -6.51 7.77
N LYS A 40 -2.11 -5.20 7.71
CA LYS A 40 -1.99 -4.42 6.47
C LYS A 40 -0.54 -4.34 6.00
N GLN A 41 0.39 -4.10 6.92
CA GLN A 41 1.80 -4.04 6.62
C GLN A 41 2.32 -5.38 6.09
N PHE A 42 1.96 -6.48 6.75
CA PHE A 42 2.30 -7.83 6.32
C PHE A 42 1.80 -8.15 4.90
N LEU A 43 0.55 -7.78 4.59
CA LEU A 43 -0.02 -7.97 3.26
C LEU A 43 0.70 -7.11 2.20
N ARG A 44 1.10 -5.88 2.53
CA ARG A 44 1.92 -5.03 1.65
C ARG A 44 3.29 -5.65 1.37
N GLU A 45 3.95 -6.17 2.39
CA GLU A 45 5.26 -6.84 2.25
C GLU A 45 5.16 -8.09 1.36
N LEU A 46 4.09 -8.88 1.49
CA LEU A 46 3.83 -10.01 0.60
C LEU A 46 3.59 -9.58 -0.85
N GLU A 47 3.00 -8.41 -1.10
CA GLU A 47 2.77 -7.90 -2.46
C GLU A 47 4.04 -7.46 -3.18
N LEU A 48 5.12 -7.19 -2.46
CA LEU A 48 6.43 -6.92 -3.04
C LEU A 48 7.08 -8.18 -3.63
N LEU A 49 6.59 -9.36 -3.25
CA LEU A 49 7.09 -10.64 -3.74
C LEU A 49 6.44 -11.02 -5.08
N ALA A 50 7.16 -11.84 -5.84
CA ALA A 50 6.61 -12.54 -7.00
C ALA A 50 5.39 -13.38 -6.61
N LEU A 51 4.40 -13.47 -7.51
CA LEU A 51 3.07 -14.03 -7.21
C LEU A 51 3.17 -15.48 -6.69
N GLU A 52 4.06 -16.27 -7.29
CA GLU A 52 4.37 -17.66 -6.94
C GLU A 52 4.93 -17.82 -5.52
N HIS A 53 5.56 -16.79 -4.96
CA HIS A 53 6.16 -16.85 -3.62
C HIS A 53 5.21 -16.41 -2.52
N ARG A 54 4.15 -15.65 -2.84
CA ARG A 54 3.32 -14.99 -1.81
C ARG A 54 2.66 -15.96 -0.85
N VAL A 55 2.10 -17.05 -1.37
CA VAL A 55 1.43 -18.07 -0.55
C VAL A 55 2.44 -18.88 0.28
N LEU A 56 3.59 -19.21 -0.31
CA LEU A 56 4.65 -19.96 0.37
C LEU A 56 5.29 -19.13 1.50
N VAL A 57 5.52 -17.84 1.26
CA VAL A 57 6.01 -16.92 2.29
C VAL A 57 4.93 -16.63 3.33
N PHE A 58 3.67 -16.53 2.94
CA PHE A 58 2.54 -16.44 3.87
C PHE A 58 2.54 -17.63 4.85
N ASP A 59 2.59 -18.87 4.35
CA ASP A 59 2.64 -20.07 5.21
C ASP A 59 3.84 -20.04 6.18
N LYS A 60 4.99 -19.56 5.72
CA LYS A 60 6.21 -19.43 6.54
C LYS A 60 6.17 -18.32 7.58
N ARG A 61 5.48 -17.20 7.34
CA ARG A 61 5.58 -15.98 8.17
C ARG A 61 4.29 -15.67 8.94
N ALA A 62 3.14 -16.13 8.48
CA ALA A 62 1.91 -16.06 9.24
C ALA A 62 2.00 -16.94 10.49
N ARG A 63 1.37 -16.50 11.58
CA ARG A 63 1.35 -17.17 12.87
C ARG A 63 -0.08 -17.27 13.40
N GLY A 64 -0.29 -18.17 14.37
CA GLY A 64 -1.53 -18.20 15.15
C GLY A 64 -2.81 -18.24 14.30
N SER A 65 -3.73 -17.32 14.57
CA SER A 65 -5.00 -17.21 13.85
C SER A 65 -4.82 -16.85 12.38
N MET A 66 -3.87 -15.96 12.05
CA MET A 66 -3.59 -15.55 10.67
C MET A 66 -3.30 -16.76 9.78
N LEU A 67 -2.37 -17.61 10.21
CA LEU A 67 -2.00 -18.82 9.48
C LEU A 67 -3.19 -19.77 9.29
N ARG A 68 -3.92 -20.05 10.37
CA ARG A 68 -5.06 -21.00 10.32
C ARG A 68 -6.17 -20.53 9.39
N THR A 69 -6.54 -19.25 9.47
CA THR A 69 -7.58 -18.67 8.61
C THR A 69 -7.14 -18.67 7.15
N GLY A 70 -5.91 -18.23 6.87
CA GLY A 70 -5.40 -18.18 5.50
C GLY A 70 -5.27 -19.57 4.86
N MET A 71 -4.69 -20.54 5.58
CA MET A 71 -4.53 -21.90 5.03
C MET A 71 -5.86 -22.61 4.83
N ARG A 72 -6.86 -22.36 5.68
CA ARG A 72 -8.22 -22.87 5.46
C ARG A 72 -8.83 -22.31 4.18
N TRP A 73 -8.64 -21.02 3.91
CA TRP A 73 -9.12 -20.41 2.68
C TRP A 73 -8.43 -21.01 1.44
N ILE A 74 -7.11 -21.15 1.48
CA ILE A 74 -6.31 -21.73 0.38
C ILE A 74 -6.75 -23.17 0.07
N GLN A 75 -6.98 -23.98 1.10
CA GLN A 75 -7.47 -25.35 0.94
C GLN A 75 -8.84 -25.42 0.25
N GLY A 76 -9.71 -24.42 0.47
CA GLY A 76 -11.02 -24.34 -0.18
C GLY A 76 -11.00 -23.78 -1.61
N HIS A 77 -9.87 -23.23 -2.07
CA HIS A 77 -9.74 -22.55 -3.36
C HIS A 77 -8.55 -23.07 -4.19
N GLN A 78 -8.16 -24.34 -3.98
CA GLN A 78 -6.98 -24.94 -4.62
C GLN A 78 -7.02 -24.91 -6.15
N ASP A 79 -8.22 -24.98 -6.75
CA ASP A 79 -8.41 -25.03 -8.19
C ASP A 79 -8.17 -23.68 -8.88
N ASN A 80 -8.31 -22.55 -8.16
CA ASN A 80 -8.06 -21.21 -8.69
C ASN A 80 -7.84 -20.18 -7.56
N PRO A 81 -6.64 -20.15 -6.95
CA PRO A 81 -6.33 -19.20 -5.89
C PRO A 81 -6.08 -17.80 -6.47
N ASP A 82 -7.10 -16.95 -6.51
CA ASP A 82 -6.92 -15.53 -6.80
C ASP A 82 -6.31 -14.79 -5.60
N TRP A 83 -5.16 -14.15 -5.81
CA TRP A 83 -4.45 -13.42 -4.76
C TRP A 83 -5.28 -12.27 -4.20
N MET A 84 -6.04 -11.56 -5.05
CA MET A 84 -6.84 -10.42 -4.60
C MET A 84 -8.00 -10.87 -3.71
N ALA A 85 -8.66 -11.98 -4.05
CA ALA A 85 -9.66 -12.62 -3.22
C ALA A 85 -9.07 -13.11 -1.88
N PHE A 86 -7.88 -13.71 -1.89
CA PHE A 86 -7.20 -14.13 -0.67
C PHE A 86 -6.85 -12.95 0.26
N LYS A 87 -6.25 -11.89 -0.29
CA LYS A 87 -5.94 -10.66 0.42
C LYS A 87 -7.20 -10.05 1.03
N THR A 88 -8.28 -9.97 0.25
CA THR A 88 -9.58 -9.45 0.71
C THR A 88 -10.15 -10.28 1.85
N HIS A 89 -10.06 -11.61 1.76
CA HIS A 89 -10.51 -12.50 2.83
C HIS A 89 -9.74 -12.25 4.14
N LEU A 90 -8.41 -12.12 4.07
CA LEU A 90 -7.58 -11.85 5.24
C LEU A 90 -7.88 -10.47 5.86
N LEU A 91 -8.04 -9.44 5.03
CA LEU A 91 -8.45 -8.11 5.51
C LEU A 91 -9.80 -8.18 6.23
N ASN A 92 -10.81 -8.83 5.64
CA ASN A 92 -12.12 -8.95 6.28
C ASN A 92 -12.11 -9.77 7.57
N SER A 93 -11.18 -10.71 7.71
CA SER A 93 -11.08 -11.59 8.87
C SER A 93 -10.36 -10.96 10.06
N PHE A 94 -9.41 -10.05 9.81
CA PHE A 94 -8.51 -9.52 10.85
C PHE A 94 -8.55 -8.01 11.00
N VAL A 95 -9.10 -7.29 10.02
CA VAL A 95 -9.26 -5.84 10.09
C VAL A 95 -10.74 -5.54 10.29
N SER A 96 -11.12 -5.21 11.53
CA SER A 96 -12.50 -4.87 11.85
C SER A 96 -12.97 -3.64 11.06
N ALA A 97 -14.29 -3.57 10.81
CA ALA A 97 -14.90 -2.38 10.23
C ALA A 97 -14.60 -1.11 11.05
N ASP A 98 -14.50 -1.24 12.38
CA ASP A 98 -14.17 -0.13 13.28
C ASP A 98 -12.73 0.34 13.14
N ALA A 99 -11.77 -0.58 12.99
CA ALA A 99 -10.37 -0.24 12.72
C ALA A 99 -10.23 0.46 11.35
N ASN A 100 -11.00 0.01 10.35
CA ASN A 100 -11.08 0.70 9.05
C ASN A 100 -11.73 2.07 9.16
N ASN A 101 -12.79 2.22 9.96
CA ASN A 101 -13.44 3.51 10.20
C ASN A 101 -12.51 4.48 10.94
N ALA A 102 -11.74 4.02 11.93
CA ALA A 102 -10.73 4.81 12.60
C ALA A 102 -9.68 5.35 11.60
N ARG A 103 -9.16 4.50 10.71
CA ARG A 103 -8.22 4.91 9.65
C ARG A 103 -8.83 5.92 8.68
N ARG A 104 -10.11 5.75 8.32
CA ARG A 104 -10.84 6.74 7.49
C ARG A 104 -10.99 8.07 8.21
N ILE A 105 -11.25 8.06 9.51
CA ILE A 105 -11.30 9.28 10.34
C ILE A 105 -9.92 9.95 10.39
N ASP A 106 -8.84 9.17 10.56
CA ASP A 106 -7.47 9.70 10.56
C ASP A 106 -7.11 10.35 9.22
N LEU A 107 -7.49 9.70 8.11
CA LEU A 107 -7.33 10.25 6.77
C LEU A 107 -8.14 11.55 6.58
N GLN A 108 -9.39 11.60 7.06
CA GLN A 108 -10.21 12.82 7.02
C GLN A 108 -9.62 13.97 7.83
N ARG A 109 -8.86 13.65 8.89
CA ARG A 109 -8.16 14.63 9.74
C ARG A 109 -6.75 14.95 9.22
N CYS A 110 -6.29 14.29 8.15
CA CYS A 110 -4.96 14.47 7.60
C CYS A 110 -4.82 15.83 6.93
N THR A 111 -4.29 16.79 7.70
CA THR A 111 -3.98 18.14 7.22
C THR A 111 -2.48 18.38 7.25
N ARG A 112 -2.00 19.22 6.32
CA ARG A 112 -0.62 19.72 6.31
C ARG A 112 -0.39 20.53 7.58
N GLN A 113 0.69 20.19 8.29
CA GLN A 113 1.07 20.91 9.51
C GLN A 113 1.83 22.21 9.17
N PRO A 114 1.78 23.25 10.02
CA PRO A 114 2.59 24.45 9.83
C PRO A 114 4.08 24.09 9.75
N GLY A 115 4.75 24.51 8.68
CA GLY A 115 6.17 24.19 8.44
C GLY A 115 6.45 22.78 7.90
N GLU A 116 5.43 21.94 7.70
CA GLU A 116 5.60 20.64 7.03
C GLU A 116 5.86 20.85 5.53
N SER A 117 6.89 20.18 5.01
CA SER A 117 7.16 20.18 3.56
C SER A 117 6.05 19.45 2.82
N LEU A 118 5.75 19.87 1.58
CA LEU A 118 4.74 19.21 0.77
C LEU A 118 5.06 17.73 0.55
N LEU A 119 6.34 17.38 0.38
CA LEU A 119 6.78 16.00 0.24
C LEU A 119 6.44 15.14 1.47
N SER A 120 6.69 15.67 2.68
CA SER A 120 6.36 14.98 3.94
C SER A 120 4.84 14.77 4.05
N TYR A 121 4.07 15.82 3.75
CA TYR A 121 2.61 15.75 3.75
C TYR A 121 2.09 14.70 2.75
N ASN A 122 2.58 14.72 1.51
CA ASN A 122 2.18 13.77 0.46
C ASN A 122 2.44 12.33 0.87
N ARG A 123 3.63 12.05 1.43
CA ARG A 123 3.99 10.71 1.93
C ARG A 123 3.00 10.23 2.99
N ARG A 124 2.78 11.04 4.03
CA ARG A 124 1.87 10.73 5.13
C ARG A 124 0.42 10.55 4.66
N PHE A 125 -0.03 11.38 3.74
CA PHE A 125 -1.36 11.26 3.15
C PHE A 125 -1.52 9.96 2.35
N CYS A 126 -0.53 9.57 1.54
CA CYS A 126 -0.56 8.33 0.79
C CYS A 126 -0.59 7.08 1.69
N GLU A 127 0.22 7.08 2.76
CA GLU A 127 0.24 5.99 3.75
C GLU A 127 -1.14 5.83 4.41
N LEU A 128 -1.76 6.94 4.84
CA LEU A 128 -3.12 6.93 5.41
C LEU A 128 -4.20 6.54 4.39
N ALA A 129 -4.06 6.94 3.13
CA ALA A 129 -5.00 6.60 2.07
C ALA A 129 -4.98 5.10 1.77
N GLU A 130 -3.79 4.49 1.67
CA GLU A 130 -3.64 3.06 1.47
C GLU A 130 -4.15 2.26 2.67
N ASP A 131 -3.95 2.80 3.87
CA ASP A 131 -4.48 2.19 5.07
C ASP A 131 -6.01 2.27 5.16
N ALA A 132 -6.63 3.39 4.78
CA ALA A 132 -8.08 3.57 4.86
C ALA A 132 -8.84 2.84 3.73
N TYR A 133 -8.22 2.73 2.56
CA TYR A 133 -8.78 2.11 1.35
C TYR A 133 -7.74 1.20 0.68
N PRO A 134 -7.49 0.00 1.26
CA PRO A 134 -6.52 -0.93 0.71
C PRO A 134 -7.00 -1.57 -0.59
N GLY A 135 -6.09 -1.71 -1.58
CA GLY A 135 -6.36 -2.40 -2.84
C GLY A 135 -6.89 -1.51 -3.97
N GLY A 136 -7.63 -2.11 -4.91
CA GLY A 136 -8.15 -1.42 -6.10
C GLY A 136 -9.24 -0.41 -5.73
N ARG A 137 -8.93 0.89 -5.85
CA ARG A 137 -9.83 1.99 -5.50
C ARG A 137 -10.84 2.23 -6.63
N ASN A 138 -12.12 2.38 -6.29
CA ASN A 138 -13.15 2.75 -7.26
C ASN A 138 -13.15 4.27 -7.54
N ALA A 139 -13.90 4.71 -8.56
CA ALA A 139 -13.93 6.13 -8.96
C ALA A 139 -14.38 7.07 -7.82
N GLU A 140 -15.35 6.66 -7.00
CA GLU A 140 -15.85 7.44 -5.87
C GLU A 140 -14.79 7.61 -4.77
N GLN A 141 -14.04 6.54 -4.49
CA GLN A 141 -12.94 6.56 -3.52
C GLN A 141 -11.79 7.44 -4.01
N VAL A 142 -11.46 7.38 -5.31
CA VAL A 142 -10.43 8.27 -5.90
C VAL A 142 -10.87 9.72 -5.80
N GLU A 143 -12.12 10.03 -6.13
CA GLU A 143 -12.68 11.37 -5.96
C GLU A 143 -12.60 11.85 -4.50
N LEU A 144 -12.99 11.00 -3.55
CA LEU A 144 -12.94 11.32 -2.13
C LEU A 144 -11.50 11.63 -1.70
N LEU A 145 -10.52 10.83 -2.12
CA LEU A 145 -9.11 11.06 -1.79
C LEU A 145 -8.59 12.39 -2.34
N VAL A 146 -8.91 12.72 -3.60
CA VAL A 146 -8.56 14.01 -4.20
C VAL A 146 -9.15 15.17 -3.40
N ARG A 147 -10.42 15.03 -2.99
CA ARG A 147 -11.10 16.06 -2.20
C ARG A 147 -10.45 16.23 -0.83
N LEU A 148 -10.21 15.14 -0.11
CA LEU A 148 -9.58 15.15 1.21
C LEU A 148 -8.16 15.74 1.14
N TYR A 149 -7.39 15.39 0.10
CA TYR A 149 -6.07 15.92 -0.15
C TYR A 149 -6.10 17.45 -0.36
N ALA A 150 -6.97 17.93 -1.25
CA ALA A 150 -7.11 19.36 -1.52
C ALA A 150 -7.54 20.15 -0.28
N THR A 151 -8.49 19.62 0.51
CA THR A 151 -8.90 20.26 1.77
C THR A 151 -7.81 20.20 2.84
N GLY A 152 -6.99 19.14 2.83
CA GLY A 152 -5.94 18.91 3.81
C GLY A 152 -4.74 19.84 3.66
N LEU A 153 -4.51 20.40 2.47
CA LEU A 153 -3.44 21.38 2.24
C LEU A 153 -3.61 22.68 3.03
N LYS A 154 -4.84 23.02 3.44
CA LYS A 154 -5.19 24.29 4.12
C LYS A 154 -4.79 25.55 3.35
N ASP A 155 -4.61 25.43 2.03
CA ASP A 155 -4.29 26.52 1.13
C ASP A 155 -5.30 26.51 -0.03
N ARG A 156 -6.12 27.57 -0.09
CA ARG A 156 -7.18 27.69 -1.09
C ARG A 156 -6.62 27.86 -2.50
N THR A 157 -5.51 28.58 -2.65
CA THR A 157 -4.91 28.84 -3.96
C THR A 157 -4.30 27.56 -4.54
N LEU A 158 -3.67 26.74 -3.71
CA LEU A 158 -3.17 25.42 -4.11
C LEU A 158 -4.34 24.48 -4.44
N ALA A 159 -5.38 24.45 -3.62
CA ALA A 159 -6.57 23.64 -3.86
C ALA A 159 -7.26 24.00 -5.19
N GLU A 160 -7.37 25.29 -5.51
CA GLU A 160 -7.93 25.78 -6.79
C GLU A 160 -7.06 25.37 -8.00
N LYS A 161 -5.73 25.34 -7.83
CA LYS A 161 -4.81 24.90 -8.89
C LYS A 161 -4.82 23.39 -9.09
N ILE A 162 -5.23 22.59 -8.09
CA ILE A 162 -5.44 21.14 -8.27
C ILE A 162 -6.59 20.88 -9.23
N ILE A 163 -7.69 21.63 -9.12
CA ILE A 163 -8.92 21.39 -9.91
C ILE A 163 -8.93 22.09 -11.27
N THR A 164 -7.98 22.98 -11.55
CA THR A 164 -7.86 23.71 -12.82
C THR A 164 -6.82 23.05 -13.72
N PRO A 165 -7.06 22.78 -15.02
CA PRO A 165 -8.24 23.13 -15.85
C PRO A 165 -9.44 22.17 -15.76
N GLY A 166 -9.32 21.10 -14.97
CA GLY A 166 -10.39 20.14 -14.73
C GLY A 166 -10.00 19.20 -13.60
N LYS A 167 -10.98 18.61 -12.91
CA LYS A 167 -10.75 17.74 -11.75
C LYS A 167 -9.76 16.60 -12.09
N PRO A 168 -8.75 16.33 -11.24
CA PRO A 168 -7.81 15.25 -11.50
C PRO A 168 -8.51 13.89 -11.35
N ASN A 169 -8.12 12.95 -12.20
CA ASN A 169 -8.71 11.60 -12.23
C ASN A 169 -7.98 10.63 -11.29
N THR A 170 -6.85 11.05 -10.72
CA THR A 170 -6.04 10.26 -9.79
C THR A 170 -5.44 11.15 -8.70
N LEU A 171 -5.09 10.55 -7.56
CA LEU A 171 -4.42 11.24 -6.47
C LEU A 171 -3.01 11.72 -6.90
N GLU A 172 -2.32 10.91 -7.69
CA GLU A 172 -1.00 11.21 -8.23
C GLU A 172 -1.03 12.44 -9.14
N GLN A 173 -2.06 12.59 -9.99
CA GLN A 173 -2.25 13.79 -10.80
C GLN A 173 -2.48 15.03 -9.92
N ALA A 174 -3.24 14.90 -8.84
CA ALA A 174 -3.45 16.01 -7.91
C ALA A 174 -2.11 16.44 -7.28
N GLN A 175 -1.32 15.49 -6.79
CA GLN A 175 -0.01 15.75 -6.17
C GLN A 175 1.00 16.39 -7.13
N GLN A 176 1.04 15.92 -8.39
CA GLN A 176 1.90 16.49 -9.42
C GLN A 176 1.57 17.97 -9.70
N ARG A 177 0.28 18.33 -9.71
CA ARG A 177 -0.16 19.72 -9.91
C ARG A 177 0.24 20.64 -8.75
N VAL A 178 0.16 20.14 -7.51
CA VAL A 178 0.62 20.92 -6.35
C VAL A 178 2.12 21.12 -6.38
N ALA A 179 2.90 20.06 -6.65
CA ALA A 179 4.35 20.14 -6.75
C ALA A 179 4.80 21.12 -7.85
N ALA A 180 4.16 21.08 -9.03
CA ALA A 180 4.44 22.02 -10.11
C ALA A 180 4.11 23.47 -9.74
N THR A 181 3.10 23.66 -8.89
CA THR A 181 2.68 24.99 -8.42
C THR A 181 3.67 25.57 -7.41
N GLU A 182 4.09 24.80 -6.40
CA GLU A 182 5.10 25.24 -5.44
C GLU A 182 6.43 25.54 -6.15
N GLN A 183 6.88 24.65 -7.05
CA GLN A 183 8.09 24.89 -7.84
C GLN A 183 8.01 26.18 -8.65
N LYS A 184 6.83 26.48 -9.23
CA LYS A 184 6.63 27.75 -9.95
C LYS A 184 6.71 28.93 -8.99
N ALA A 185 6.13 28.84 -7.80
CA ALA A 185 6.21 29.91 -6.79
C ALA A 185 7.67 30.16 -6.36
N ASP A 186 8.43 29.09 -6.08
CA ASP A 186 9.85 29.18 -5.72
C ASP A 186 10.68 29.82 -6.84
N ASN A 187 10.43 29.43 -8.09
CA ASN A 187 11.09 30.02 -9.25
C ASN A 187 10.76 31.52 -9.42
N MET A 188 9.52 31.93 -9.12
CA MET A 188 9.12 33.34 -9.19
C MET A 188 9.80 34.18 -8.10
N VAL A 189 9.93 33.63 -6.88
CA VAL A 189 10.69 34.27 -5.79
C VAL A 189 12.16 34.40 -6.16
N TRP A 190 12.77 33.36 -6.75
CA TRP A 190 14.15 33.43 -7.26
C TRP A 190 14.36 34.51 -8.33
N LEU A 191 13.33 34.76 -9.17
CA LEU A 191 13.33 35.83 -10.16
C LEU A 191 13.05 37.23 -9.55
N GLY A 192 12.84 37.34 -8.24
CA GLY A 192 12.61 38.60 -7.54
C GLY A 192 11.15 39.08 -7.53
N TYR A 193 10.20 38.24 -7.93
CA TYR A 193 8.77 38.53 -7.79
C TYR A 193 8.27 38.02 -6.42
N GLU A 194 7.57 38.86 -5.66
CA GLU A 194 6.95 38.44 -4.39
C GLU A 194 5.96 37.29 -4.62
N ALA A 195 5.92 36.35 -3.67
CA ALA A 195 4.93 35.28 -3.67
C ALA A 195 3.54 35.93 -3.53
N MET A 196 2.70 35.83 -4.57
CA MET A 196 1.32 36.32 -4.48
C MET A 196 0.60 35.56 -3.36
N GLU A 197 0.19 36.30 -2.32
CA GLU A 197 -0.68 35.87 -1.22
C GLU A 197 -2.04 35.35 -1.71
#